data_AF-A0A0S8E1N9-F1
#
_entry.id   AF-A0A0S8E1N9-F1
#
_cell.length_a   1.000
_cell.length_b   1.000
_cell.length_c   1.000
_cell.angle_alpha   90.00
_cell.angle_beta   90.00
_cell.angle_gamma   90.00
#
_symmetry.space_group_name_H-M   'P 1'
#
loop_
_entity.id
_entity.type
_entity.pdbx_description
1 polymer ?
#
loop_
_entity_poly.entity_id
_entity_poly.type
_entity_poly.pdbx_seq_one_letter_code
_entity_poly.pdbx_strand_id
1 'polypeptide(L)'
;MITTDPNSLCFQAQLFYYDFLSGEPPEDVPSEVLNHVNQCQQCQKEIDRLKQVLSDTGIEPTEAETSSYSDISTFLKLHFYYIGRSVTCNIVKPFLPAMASSKLKISIPTPINVHLDNCPACAKDFETIRQFKLNHLRLCRLARLFSEEFHRASSECMEAQKFIPTIAAMNFKEATAQILNHVCLCCDCRNLLYSERKARSNILSAQPTTAPFPCDEVITNDIFDYVVPYGIDPVKDELAEFQESLASHLHNCPNCLEKIQDLHNTIYTLMEREESGIITCFEVKKPEQKGIDIDGSNIYADGPIKVKVIDKNKTGEKSIGIASDRKPKRKYVPLNLQRLIKSAAAAAIILIVLGFLFYTALAGAIDFDRISAALRKIHNVNATRFYPAKPEPIQEIWVSRSLNIYLIKTGKEWVLWDISNGTRKVKNADAAAVEVASMAEDALAKVKKYIDDFVGPLPFPDTTELLEDFEWGRAPEEDIETEIPGTEVYDLIWSDTLFGGSIKYQKWRGYIDPETYLPLRTEFYERLSDEDDYVLNTVYIIEYPDDEKVKAVIRKAFSNY
;
A
#
# COMPACT_ATOMS: atom_id res chain seq x y z
N MET A 1 27.18 -31.79 34.73
CA MET A 1 26.36 -31.54 33.52
C MET A 1 25.09 -30.86 33.99
N ILE A 2 24.97 -29.55 33.75
CA ILE A 2 23.73 -28.81 34.02
C ILE A 2 22.80 -29.15 32.86
N THR A 3 21.79 -29.97 33.11
CA THR A 3 20.72 -30.24 32.14
C THR A 3 19.90 -28.95 32.02
N THR A 4 20.13 -28.18 30.96
CA THR A 4 19.28 -27.06 30.58
C THR A 4 17.88 -27.61 30.34
N ASP A 5 16.93 -27.19 31.16
CA ASP A 5 15.52 -27.57 31.02
C ASP A 5 15.04 -27.12 29.63
N PRO A 6 14.62 -28.03 28.73
CA PRO A 6 14.16 -27.69 27.40
C PRO A 6 12.96 -26.72 27.40
N ASN A 7 12.22 -26.62 28.52
CA ASN A 7 11.15 -25.63 28.67
C ASN A 7 11.67 -24.19 28.74
N SER A 8 12.92 -23.97 29.14
CA SER A 8 13.51 -22.63 29.24
C SER A 8 13.70 -21.97 27.86
N LEU A 9 14.02 -22.75 26.83
CA LEU A 9 14.23 -22.24 25.48
C LEU A 9 12.91 -21.99 24.73
N CYS A 10 11.86 -22.79 24.97
CA CYS A 10 10.53 -22.50 24.45
C CYS A 10 10.02 -21.14 24.96
N PHE A 11 10.21 -20.87 26.25
CA PHE A 11 9.82 -19.60 26.86
C PHE A 11 10.63 -18.41 26.32
N GLN A 12 11.93 -18.59 26.09
CA GLN A 12 12.74 -17.56 25.44
C GLN A 12 12.34 -17.36 23.98
N ALA A 13 12.02 -18.44 23.26
CA ALA A 13 11.60 -18.40 21.86
C ALA A 13 10.27 -17.66 21.65
N GLN A 14 9.34 -17.73 22.60
CA GLN A 14 8.07 -17.00 22.54
C GLN A 14 8.25 -15.49 22.37
N LEU A 15 9.33 -14.92 22.91
CA LEU A 15 9.65 -13.49 22.76
C LEU A 15 9.95 -13.08 21.31
N PHE A 16 10.29 -14.06 20.46
CA PHE A 16 10.72 -13.84 19.08
C PHE A 16 9.73 -14.39 18.05
N TYR A 17 8.59 -14.97 18.44
CA TYR A 17 7.65 -15.60 17.48
C TYR A 17 7.21 -14.66 16.37
N TYR A 18 7.01 -13.37 16.66
CA TYR A 18 6.65 -12.37 15.66
C TYR A 18 7.77 -12.11 14.63
N ASP A 19 9.02 -12.24 15.04
CA ASP A 19 10.18 -12.10 14.16
C ASP A 19 10.25 -13.24 13.13
N PHE A 20 9.73 -14.43 13.47
CA PHE A 20 9.61 -15.57 12.56
C PHE A 20 8.42 -15.47 11.58
N LEU A 21 7.51 -14.51 11.78
CA LEU A 21 6.37 -14.30 10.88
C LEU A 21 6.76 -13.52 9.61
N SER A 22 7.91 -12.83 9.60
CA SER A 22 8.38 -12.03 8.46
C SER A 22 9.12 -12.78 7.36
N GLY A 23 9.22 -14.10 7.41
CA GLY A 23 9.84 -14.94 6.38
C GLY A 23 11.36 -15.10 6.50
N GLU A 24 12.07 -14.11 7.06
CA GLU A 24 13.48 -14.22 7.45
C GLU A 24 13.67 -13.83 8.92
N PRO A 25 14.34 -14.67 9.74
CA PRO A 25 14.61 -14.32 11.12
C PRO A 25 15.65 -13.19 11.18
N PRO A 26 15.40 -12.11 11.95
CA PRO A 26 16.33 -10.99 12.12
C PRO A 26 17.70 -11.43 12.65
N GLU A 27 18.76 -10.69 12.27
CA GLU A 27 20.12 -10.87 12.82
C GLU A 27 20.18 -10.78 14.36
N ASP A 28 19.18 -10.16 14.98
CA ASP A 28 19.09 -9.92 16.41
C ASP A 28 18.50 -11.11 17.21
N VAL A 29 18.04 -12.18 16.54
CA VAL A 29 17.56 -13.40 17.21
C VAL A 29 18.77 -14.23 17.66
N PRO A 30 18.93 -14.53 18.97
CA PRO A 30 20.03 -15.37 19.44
C PRO A 30 20.05 -16.71 18.69
N SER A 31 21.23 -17.13 18.24
CA SER A 31 21.37 -18.35 17.42
C SER A 31 20.86 -19.61 18.13
N GLU A 32 20.90 -19.64 19.48
CA GLU A 32 20.31 -20.72 20.27
C GLU A 32 18.79 -20.75 20.18
N VAL A 33 18.13 -19.59 20.16
CA VAL A 33 16.68 -19.46 19.99
C VAL A 33 16.29 -19.82 18.56
N LEU A 34 17.03 -19.32 17.56
CA LEU A 34 16.81 -19.64 16.15
C LEU A 34 16.90 -21.15 15.90
N ASN A 35 17.97 -21.79 16.38
CA ASN A 35 18.14 -23.24 16.26
C ASN A 35 17.03 -24.00 17.00
N HIS A 36 16.64 -23.53 18.19
CA HIS A 36 15.55 -24.15 18.96
C HIS A 36 14.21 -24.05 18.24
N VAL A 37 13.82 -22.85 17.75
CA VAL A 37 12.57 -22.65 17.01
C VAL A 37 12.50 -23.54 15.77
N ASN A 38 13.61 -23.68 15.05
CA ASN A 38 13.70 -24.53 13.86
C ASN A 38 13.61 -26.04 14.16
N GLN A 39 13.85 -26.47 15.40
CA GLN A 39 13.86 -27.89 15.79
C GLN A 39 12.71 -28.26 16.75
N CYS A 40 12.08 -27.28 17.40
CA CYS A 40 11.05 -27.50 18.40
C CYS A 40 9.65 -27.47 17.77
N GLN A 41 9.02 -28.63 17.71
CA GLN A 41 7.67 -28.79 17.16
C GLN A 41 6.62 -27.91 17.85
N GLN A 42 6.75 -27.66 19.16
CA GLN A 42 5.83 -26.79 19.89
C GLN A 42 5.96 -25.32 19.48
N CYS A 43 7.19 -24.82 19.31
CA CYS A 43 7.42 -23.45 18.84
C CYS A 43 6.93 -23.27 17.41
N GLN A 44 7.20 -24.23 16.51
CA GLN A 44 6.70 -24.21 15.14
C GLN A 44 5.17 -24.18 15.10
N LYS A 45 4.52 -25.06 15.87
CA LYS A 45 3.06 -25.11 15.94
C LYS A 45 2.43 -23.80 16.42
N GLU A 46 3.03 -23.12 17.39
CA GLU A 46 2.52 -21.82 17.84
C GLU A 46 2.81 -20.69 16.85
N ILE A 47 3.95 -20.69 16.17
CA ILE A 47 4.22 -19.75 15.07
C ILE A 47 3.21 -19.95 13.93
N ASP A 48 2.94 -21.20 13.54
CA ASP A 48 1.96 -21.51 12.49
C ASP A 48 0.53 -21.16 12.92
N ARG A 49 0.19 -21.37 14.20
CA ARG A 49 -1.07 -20.90 14.76
C ARG A 49 -1.17 -19.37 14.71
N LEU A 50 -0.10 -18.64 15.02
CA LEU A 50 -0.07 -17.18 14.91
C LEU A 50 -0.21 -16.72 13.46
N LYS A 51 0.47 -17.38 12.50
CA LYS A 51 0.25 -17.14 11.06
C LYS A 51 -1.21 -17.35 10.69
N GLN A 52 -1.79 -18.47 11.12
CA GLN A 52 -3.19 -18.79 10.85
C GLN A 52 -4.13 -17.74 11.45
N VAL A 53 -3.94 -17.32 12.70
CA VAL A 53 -4.77 -16.27 13.32
C VAL A 53 -4.64 -14.93 12.59
N LEU A 54 -3.44 -14.56 12.14
CA LEU A 54 -3.24 -13.35 11.36
C LEU A 54 -3.91 -13.44 9.98
N SER A 55 -3.86 -14.61 9.34
CA SER A 55 -4.59 -14.89 8.10
C SER A 55 -6.12 -14.96 8.30
N ASP A 56 -6.58 -15.40 9.47
CA ASP A 56 -8.00 -15.61 9.80
C ASP A 56 -8.71 -14.34 10.32
N THR A 57 -8.02 -13.20 10.46
CA THR A 57 -8.64 -11.96 11.01
C THR A 57 -9.73 -11.32 10.14
N GLY A 58 -10.08 -11.89 8.98
CA GLY A 58 -11.40 -11.71 8.35
C GLY A 58 -11.79 -10.31 7.89
N ILE A 59 -10.87 -9.33 7.97
CA ILE A 59 -10.96 -8.07 7.25
C ILE A 59 -10.09 -8.28 6.02
N GLU A 60 -10.66 -8.82 4.95
CA GLU A 60 -9.99 -8.87 3.65
C GLU A 60 -9.87 -7.44 3.15
N PRO A 61 -8.67 -6.86 3.15
CA PRO A 61 -8.46 -5.58 2.50
C PRO A 61 -8.68 -5.78 0.99
N THR A 62 -9.36 -4.86 0.34
CA THR A 62 -9.42 -4.84 -1.14
C THR A 62 -8.00 -4.86 -1.73
N GLU A 63 -7.80 -5.29 -2.98
CA GLU A 63 -6.45 -5.46 -3.58
C GLU A 63 -5.61 -4.16 -3.56
N ALA A 64 -6.26 -3.00 -3.62
CA ALA A 64 -5.63 -1.69 -3.41
C ALA A 64 -5.20 -1.43 -1.95
N GLU A 65 -5.84 -2.08 -0.99
CA GLU A 65 -5.57 -2.01 0.45
C GLU A 65 -4.54 -3.05 0.91
N THR A 66 -4.48 -4.27 0.37
CA THR A 66 -3.47 -5.29 0.75
C THR A 66 -2.05 -4.87 0.36
N SER A 67 -1.86 -4.29 -0.83
CA SER A 67 -0.62 -3.61 -1.21
C SER A 67 -0.27 -2.48 -0.22
N SER A 68 -1.27 -1.68 0.18
CA SER A 68 -1.10 -0.59 1.14
C SER A 68 -0.73 -1.09 2.55
N TYR A 69 -1.27 -2.22 3.02
CA TYR A 69 -0.98 -2.75 4.37
C TYR A 69 0.45 -3.31 4.49
N SER A 70 0.96 -3.95 3.44
CA SER A 70 2.36 -4.40 3.38
C SER A 70 3.33 -3.21 3.45
N ASP A 71 3.03 -2.14 2.72
CA ASP A 71 3.83 -0.93 2.70
C ASP A 71 3.79 -0.22 4.05
N ILE A 72 2.62 -0.10 4.67
CA ILE A 72 2.47 0.44 6.04
C ILE A 72 3.28 -0.40 7.04
N SER A 73 3.20 -1.73 6.98
CA SER A 73 3.92 -2.61 7.90
C SER A 73 5.44 -2.45 7.77
N THR A 74 5.96 -2.47 6.54
CA THR A 74 7.39 -2.25 6.27
C THR A 74 7.83 -0.87 6.76
N PHE A 75 7.03 0.16 6.46
CA PHE A 75 7.29 1.53 6.87
C PHE A 75 7.28 1.69 8.39
N LEU A 76 6.33 1.05 9.10
CA LEU A 76 6.27 1.00 10.56
C LEU A 76 7.46 0.24 11.16
N LYS A 77 7.88 -0.88 10.57
CA LYS A 77 9.10 -1.60 11.01
C LYS A 77 10.32 -0.70 10.95
N LEU A 78 10.47 0.07 9.87
CA LEU A 78 11.55 1.05 9.72
C LEU A 78 11.47 2.19 10.73
N HIS A 79 10.26 2.65 11.07
CA HIS A 79 10.08 3.63 12.14
C HIS A 79 10.47 3.06 13.51
N PHE A 80 9.99 1.86 13.83
CA PHE A 80 10.23 1.21 15.13
C PHE A 80 11.66 0.66 15.30
N TYR A 81 12.41 0.49 14.22
CA TYR A 81 13.85 0.23 14.27
C TYR A 81 14.62 1.28 15.09
N TYR A 82 14.09 2.50 15.21
CA TYR A 82 14.67 3.59 15.99
C TYR A 82 14.19 3.66 17.45
N ILE A 83 13.45 2.66 17.96
CA ILE A 83 13.13 2.57 19.39
C ILE A 83 14.45 2.48 20.18
N GLY A 84 14.59 3.31 21.22
CA GLY A 84 15.77 3.42 22.06
C GLY A 84 16.98 4.10 21.37
N ARG A 85 16.83 4.57 20.13
CA ARG A 85 17.89 5.21 19.36
C ARG A 85 17.64 6.71 19.23
N SER A 86 18.73 7.46 19.07
CA SER A 86 18.65 8.89 18.77
C SER A 86 18.20 9.10 17.32
N VAL A 87 17.17 9.93 17.14
CA VAL A 87 16.61 10.34 15.86
C VAL A 87 16.94 11.81 15.62
N THR A 88 17.55 12.11 14.48
CA THR A 88 17.90 13.47 14.02
C THR A 88 17.14 13.85 12.75
N CYS A 89 17.25 15.10 12.30
CA CYS A 89 16.64 15.54 11.04
C CYS A 89 17.05 14.69 9.84
N ASN A 90 18.32 14.28 9.77
CA ASN A 90 18.82 13.47 8.65
C ASN A 90 18.22 12.07 8.65
N ILE A 91 17.91 11.50 9.82
CA ILE A 91 17.21 10.22 9.92
C ILE A 91 15.76 10.36 9.46
N VAL A 92 15.08 11.45 9.84
CA VAL A 92 13.66 11.67 9.54
C VAL A 92 13.40 12.10 8.11
N LYS A 93 14.32 12.85 7.49
CA LYS A 93 14.14 13.45 6.16
C LYS A 93 13.65 12.46 5.09
N PRO A 94 14.23 11.24 4.93
CA PRO A 94 13.75 10.26 3.95
C PRO A 94 12.31 9.78 4.16
N PHE A 95 11.79 9.86 5.39
CA PHE A 95 10.43 9.42 5.73
C PHE A 95 9.37 10.48 5.41
N LEU A 96 9.76 11.77 5.32
CA LEU A 96 8.81 12.88 5.16
C LEU A 96 7.91 12.74 3.92
N PRO A 97 8.41 12.38 2.72
CA PRO A 97 7.55 12.24 1.55
C PRO A 97 6.56 11.09 1.69
N ALA A 98 7.00 9.92 2.18
CA ALA A 98 6.10 8.79 2.40
C ALA A 98 5.00 9.12 3.43
N MET A 99 5.35 9.80 4.52
CA MET A 99 4.38 10.27 5.53
C MET A 99 3.36 11.27 4.97
N ALA A 100 3.67 11.97 3.88
CA ALA A 100 2.74 12.93 3.27
C ALA A 100 1.64 12.21 2.46
N SER A 101 1.79 10.91 2.22
CA SER A 101 0.80 10.08 1.55
C SER A 101 -0.44 9.91 2.43
N SER A 102 -1.62 10.16 1.86
CA SER A 102 -2.89 9.87 2.53
C SER A 102 -3.08 8.37 2.82
N LYS A 103 -2.34 7.49 2.11
CA LYS A 103 -2.35 6.04 2.33
C LYS A 103 -1.58 5.62 3.59
N LEU A 104 -0.63 6.42 4.08
CA LEU A 104 0.27 6.08 5.20
C LEU A 104 -0.07 6.86 6.48
N LYS A 105 -1.35 6.90 6.87
CA LYS A 105 -1.79 7.58 8.11
C LYS A 105 -1.42 6.74 9.34
N ILE A 106 -0.23 6.97 9.87
CA ILE A 106 0.20 6.40 11.16
C ILE A 106 -0.43 7.21 12.29
N SER A 107 -1.33 6.57 13.06
CA SER A 107 -1.98 7.19 14.23
C SER A 107 -1.27 6.89 15.56
N ILE A 108 -0.32 5.96 15.55
CA ILE A 108 0.45 5.57 16.74
C ILE A 108 1.75 6.38 16.84
N PRO A 109 2.19 6.80 18.04
CA PRO A 109 3.49 7.44 18.18
C PRO A 109 4.62 6.49 17.77
N THR A 110 5.46 6.93 16.84
CA THR A 110 6.68 6.23 16.42
C THR A 110 7.89 7.14 16.67
N PRO A 111 9.13 6.61 16.74
CA PRO A 111 10.33 7.44 16.90
C PRO A 111 10.45 8.58 15.87
N ILE A 112 10.01 8.33 14.62
CA ILE A 112 10.03 9.32 13.54
C ILE A 112 8.94 10.38 13.75
N ASN A 113 7.69 9.98 14.07
CA ASN A 113 6.61 10.93 14.40
C ASN A 113 6.97 11.80 15.60
N VAL A 114 7.57 11.21 16.64
CA VAL A 114 8.01 11.95 17.83
C VAL A 114 9.06 13.00 17.47
N HIS A 115 10.01 12.68 16.59
CA HIS A 115 10.95 13.70 16.11
C HIS A 115 10.23 14.82 15.35
N LEU A 116 9.31 14.45 14.46
CA LEU A 116 8.55 15.38 13.65
C LEU A 116 7.75 16.36 14.53
N ASP A 117 7.09 15.84 15.57
CA ASP A 117 6.28 16.63 16.53
C ASP A 117 7.13 17.60 17.37
N ASN A 118 8.42 17.30 17.56
CA ASN A 118 9.33 18.09 18.40
C ASN A 118 10.36 18.93 17.63
N CYS A 119 10.47 18.76 16.30
CA CYS A 119 11.43 19.46 15.46
C CYS A 119 10.73 20.40 14.47
N PRO A 120 10.68 21.72 14.75
CA PRO A 120 9.97 22.69 13.91
C PRO A 120 10.45 22.71 12.44
N ALA A 121 11.74 22.45 12.22
CA ALA A 121 12.31 22.41 10.87
C ALA A 121 11.75 21.22 10.07
N CYS A 122 11.74 20.02 10.65
CA CYS A 122 11.16 18.84 9.98
C CYS A 122 9.65 18.98 9.79
N ALA A 123 8.93 19.57 10.75
CA ALA A 123 7.49 19.83 10.62
C ALA A 123 7.19 20.79 9.46
N LYS A 124 7.98 21.86 9.32
CA LYS A 124 7.86 22.79 8.19
C LYS A 124 8.17 22.10 6.85
N ASP A 125 9.22 21.29 6.80
CA ASP A 125 9.55 20.52 5.59
C ASP A 125 8.41 19.58 5.20
N PHE A 126 7.83 18.89 6.17
CA PHE A 126 6.71 17.98 5.98
C PHE A 126 5.48 18.68 5.40
N GLU A 127 5.08 19.81 5.97
CA GLU A 127 3.96 20.60 5.47
C GLU A 127 4.23 21.16 4.06
N THR A 128 5.48 21.53 3.78
CA THR A 128 5.89 21.94 2.42
C THR A 128 5.71 20.80 1.42
N ILE A 129 6.12 19.58 1.79
CA ILE A 129 5.94 18.40 0.93
C ILE A 129 4.45 18.06 0.72
N ARG A 130 3.61 18.19 1.76
CA ARG A 130 2.15 17.98 1.65
C ARG A 130 1.50 18.95 0.67
N GLN A 131 1.97 20.20 0.61
CA GLN A 131 1.45 21.21 -0.32
C GLN A 131 1.69 20.86 -1.79
N PHE A 132 2.68 20.01 -2.10
CA PHE A 132 2.92 19.55 -3.46
C PHE A 132 1.79 18.67 -4.01
N LYS A 133 0.96 18.08 -3.14
CA LYS A 133 -0.15 17.19 -3.51
C LYS A 133 0.27 16.08 -4.50
N LEU A 134 1.47 15.55 -4.30
CA LEU A 134 2.00 14.46 -5.14
C LEU A 134 1.21 13.18 -4.87
N ASN A 135 0.99 12.40 -5.92
CA ASN A 135 0.44 11.06 -5.76
C ASN A 135 1.42 10.13 -5.02
N HIS A 136 0.93 8.97 -4.59
CA HIS A 136 1.71 8.02 -3.79
C HIS A 136 3.03 7.59 -4.48
N LEU A 137 2.99 7.31 -5.79
CA LEU A 137 4.15 6.89 -6.57
C LEU A 137 5.27 7.95 -6.55
N ARG A 138 4.90 9.21 -6.77
CA ARG A 138 5.84 10.35 -6.77
C ARG A 138 6.38 10.65 -5.37
N LEU A 139 5.57 10.49 -4.32
CA LEU A 139 6.04 10.55 -2.94
C LEU A 139 7.06 9.44 -2.63
N CYS A 140 6.85 8.22 -3.13
CA CYS A 140 7.82 7.13 -2.98
C CYS A 140 9.14 7.42 -3.73
N ARG A 141 9.08 7.97 -4.95
CA ARG A 141 10.28 8.43 -5.67
C ARG A 141 11.02 9.53 -4.90
N LEU A 142 10.29 10.51 -4.34
CA LEU A 142 10.88 11.58 -3.54
C LEU A 142 11.51 11.06 -2.23
N ALA A 143 10.87 10.11 -1.56
CA ALA A 143 11.42 9.43 -0.37
C ALA A 143 12.74 8.71 -0.70
N ARG A 144 12.80 8.04 -1.86
CA ARG A 144 14.04 7.41 -2.35
C ARG A 144 15.14 8.44 -2.59
N LEU A 145 14.83 9.52 -3.32
CA LEU A 145 15.80 10.60 -3.53
C LEU A 145 16.37 11.11 -2.20
N PHE A 146 15.52 11.31 -1.19
CA PHE A 146 15.94 11.83 0.12
C PHE A 146 16.76 10.82 0.93
N SER A 147 16.66 9.52 0.60
CA SER A 147 17.42 8.45 1.26
C SER A 147 18.85 8.28 0.72
N GLU A 148 19.14 8.84 -0.45
CA GLU A 148 20.44 8.70 -1.10
C GLU A 148 21.48 9.68 -0.53
N GLU A 149 22.75 9.28 -0.60
CA GLU A 149 23.86 10.18 -0.23
C GLU A 149 24.22 11.11 -1.38
N PHE A 150 24.51 12.38 -1.05
CA PHE A 150 25.02 13.33 -2.03
C PHE A 150 26.49 13.07 -2.33
N HIS A 151 26.79 13.02 -3.62
CA HIS A 151 28.16 12.98 -4.10
C HIS A 151 28.49 14.33 -4.73
N ARG A 152 29.60 14.91 -4.31
CA ARG A 152 30.21 16.05 -4.99
C ARG A 152 31.12 15.51 -6.08
N ALA A 153 31.04 16.08 -7.28
CA ALA A 153 31.94 15.86 -8.42
C ALA A 153 32.43 14.40 -8.59
N SER A 154 31.72 13.62 -9.41
CA SER A 154 32.19 12.31 -9.87
C SER A 154 32.69 12.38 -11.31
N SER A 155 33.38 11.33 -11.77
CA SER A 155 33.74 11.20 -13.19
C SER A 155 32.52 11.21 -14.11
N GLU A 156 31.34 10.86 -13.61
CA GLU A 156 30.08 10.87 -14.34
C GLU A 156 29.57 12.29 -14.60
N CYS A 157 30.01 13.31 -13.85
CA CYS A 157 29.56 14.69 -14.06
C CYS A 157 29.84 15.17 -15.49
N MET A 158 31.03 14.87 -16.03
CA MET A 158 31.38 15.29 -17.39
C MET A 158 30.46 14.66 -18.44
N GLU A 159 30.00 13.44 -18.21
CA GLU A 159 29.05 12.77 -19.09
C GLU A 159 27.65 13.36 -18.91
N ALA A 160 27.15 13.43 -17.66
CA ALA A 160 25.84 13.97 -17.34
C ALA A 160 25.65 15.42 -17.84
N GLN A 161 26.69 16.27 -17.73
CA GLN A 161 26.66 17.65 -18.19
C GLN A 161 26.37 17.80 -19.68
N LYS A 162 26.75 16.82 -20.52
CA LYS A 162 26.46 16.84 -21.96
C LYS A 162 24.95 16.73 -22.24
N PHE A 163 24.20 16.10 -21.35
CA PHE A 163 22.76 15.88 -21.50
C PHE A 163 21.91 16.95 -20.79
N ILE A 164 22.50 17.79 -19.94
CA ILE A 164 21.77 18.82 -19.20
C ILE A 164 20.98 19.75 -20.13
N PRO A 165 21.51 20.25 -21.28
CA PRO A 165 20.71 21.07 -22.20
C PRO A 165 19.44 20.36 -22.70
N THR A 166 19.54 19.07 -23.04
CA THR A 166 18.42 18.23 -23.48
C THR A 166 17.42 17.99 -22.34
N ILE A 167 17.90 17.73 -21.12
CA ILE A 167 17.07 17.56 -19.91
C ILE A 167 16.39 18.89 -19.52
N ALA A 168 17.08 20.02 -19.66
CA ALA A 168 16.52 21.36 -19.48
C ALA A 168 15.44 21.68 -20.51
N ALA A 169 15.49 21.02 -21.67
CA ALA A 169 14.51 21.07 -22.75
C ALA A 169 13.35 20.07 -22.56
N MET A 170 13.24 19.39 -21.42
CA MET A 170 12.22 18.36 -21.13
C MET A 170 12.26 17.15 -22.08
N ASN A 171 13.41 16.90 -22.70
CA ASN A 171 13.64 15.71 -23.51
C ASN A 171 14.58 14.76 -22.76
N PHE A 172 14.05 13.61 -22.32
CA PHE A 172 14.83 12.60 -21.60
C PHE A 172 15.17 11.39 -22.45
N LYS A 173 14.68 11.30 -23.70
CA LYS A 173 14.88 10.15 -24.60
C LYS A 173 16.37 9.88 -24.88
N GLU A 174 17.20 10.91 -24.79
CA GLU A 174 18.65 10.82 -25.03
C GLU A 174 19.47 10.48 -23.76
N ALA A 175 18.89 10.61 -22.57
CA ALA A 175 19.58 10.36 -21.31
C ALA A 175 19.32 8.93 -20.82
N THR A 176 20.31 8.32 -20.18
CA THR A 176 20.13 7.04 -19.50
C THR A 176 19.56 7.24 -18.08
N ALA A 177 18.94 6.21 -17.50
CA ALA A 177 18.49 6.23 -16.11
C ALA A 177 19.63 6.62 -15.14
N GLN A 178 20.86 6.16 -15.40
CA GLN A 178 22.05 6.52 -14.60
C GLN A 178 22.35 8.02 -14.67
N ILE A 179 22.28 8.62 -15.87
CA ILE A 179 22.49 10.07 -16.05
C ILE A 179 21.41 10.86 -15.31
N LEU A 180 20.13 10.47 -15.45
CA LEU A 180 19.03 11.16 -14.78
C LEU A 180 19.16 11.10 -13.25
N ASN A 181 19.50 9.93 -12.71
CA ASN A 181 19.79 9.75 -11.28
C ASN A 181 20.97 10.62 -10.84
N HIS A 182 22.06 10.62 -11.61
CA HIS A 182 23.24 11.43 -11.32
C HIS A 182 22.91 12.92 -11.29
N VAL A 183 22.17 13.43 -12.27
CA VAL A 183 21.74 14.83 -12.32
C VAL A 183 20.90 15.19 -11.09
N CYS A 184 20.08 14.28 -10.57
CA CYS A 184 19.32 14.50 -9.34
C CYS A 184 20.16 14.47 -8.06
N LEU A 185 21.26 13.70 -8.03
CA LEU A 185 22.08 13.49 -6.82
C LEU A 185 23.33 14.39 -6.72
N CYS A 186 23.90 14.82 -7.84
CA CYS A 186 25.09 15.68 -7.87
C CYS A 186 24.72 17.17 -7.80
N CYS A 187 25.23 17.89 -6.79
CA CYS A 187 24.95 19.32 -6.61
C CYS A 187 25.37 20.19 -7.81
N ASP A 188 26.50 19.87 -8.44
CA ASP A 188 27.03 20.66 -9.56
C ASP A 188 26.15 20.50 -10.80
N CYS A 189 25.73 19.26 -11.10
CA CYS A 189 24.81 18.97 -12.20
C CYS A 189 23.41 19.56 -11.96
N ARG A 190 22.90 19.51 -10.71
CA ARG A 190 21.63 20.17 -10.35
C ARG A 190 21.68 21.68 -10.59
N ASN A 191 22.71 22.35 -10.10
CA ASN A 191 22.88 23.80 -10.25
C ASN A 191 23.02 24.22 -11.71
N LEU A 192 23.72 23.41 -12.52
CA LEU A 192 23.81 23.65 -13.95
C LEU A 192 22.45 23.45 -14.64
N LEU A 193 21.71 22.38 -14.31
CA LEU A 193 20.36 22.17 -14.83
C LEU A 193 19.41 23.33 -14.47
N TYR A 194 19.50 23.83 -13.23
CA TYR A 194 18.75 25.00 -12.80
C TYR A 194 19.10 26.23 -13.66
N SER A 195 20.39 26.50 -13.83
CA SER A 195 20.89 27.65 -14.61
C SER A 195 20.46 27.59 -16.08
N GLU A 196 20.53 26.42 -16.72
CA GLU A 196 20.10 26.21 -18.11
C GLU A 196 18.60 26.48 -18.29
N ARG A 197 17.77 25.96 -17.36
CA ARG A 197 16.32 26.22 -17.36
C ARG A 197 16.01 27.70 -17.13
N LYS A 198 16.75 28.38 -16.26
CA LYS A 198 16.58 29.83 -16.03
C LYS A 198 16.97 30.65 -17.25
N ALA A 199 18.10 30.33 -17.89
CA ALA A 199 18.52 30.97 -19.13
C ALA A 199 17.48 30.80 -20.25
N ARG A 200 16.92 29.59 -20.39
CA ARG A 200 15.82 29.30 -21.32
C ARG A 200 14.57 30.12 -21.03
N SER A 201 14.14 30.18 -19.77
CA SER A 201 12.98 30.98 -19.34
C SER A 201 13.16 32.47 -19.69
N ASN A 202 14.36 33.02 -19.51
CA ASN A 202 14.66 34.41 -19.88
C ASN A 202 14.56 34.65 -21.40
N ILE A 203 15.03 33.71 -22.22
CA ILE A 203 14.93 33.80 -23.69
C ILE A 203 13.46 33.77 -24.13
N LEU A 204 12.66 32.85 -23.57
CA LEU A 204 11.25 32.69 -23.92
C LEU A 204 10.39 33.88 -23.45
N SER A 205 10.72 34.48 -22.31
CA SER A 205 10.00 35.67 -21.79
C SER A 205 10.11 36.89 -22.71
N ALA A 206 11.10 36.93 -23.61
CA ALA A 206 11.24 37.97 -24.61
C ALA A 206 10.41 37.73 -25.90
N GLN A 207 9.79 36.55 -26.04
CA GLN A 207 9.03 36.17 -27.23
C GLN A 207 7.50 36.32 -27.01
N PRO A 208 6.74 36.75 -28.04
CA PRO A 208 5.29 36.81 -27.94
C PRO A 208 4.71 35.40 -27.78
N THR A 209 3.86 35.23 -26.77
CA THR A 209 3.29 33.93 -26.38
C THR A 209 2.37 33.41 -27.48
N THR A 210 2.69 32.24 -28.07
CA THR A 210 1.84 31.59 -29.07
C THR A 210 0.93 30.54 -28.43
N ALA A 211 -0.39 30.76 -28.55
CA ALA A 211 -1.49 29.80 -28.35
C ALA A 211 -1.77 29.28 -26.90
N PRO A 212 -3.02 28.84 -26.63
CA PRO A 212 -3.59 28.78 -25.28
C PRO A 212 -3.48 27.37 -24.68
N PHE A 213 -2.29 26.97 -24.25
CA PHE A 213 -2.23 25.87 -23.27
C PHE A 213 -2.64 26.43 -21.90
N PRO A 214 -3.54 25.77 -21.15
CA PRO A 214 -4.02 26.26 -19.86
C PRO A 214 -2.93 26.10 -18.79
N CYS A 215 -1.98 27.06 -18.74
CA CYS A 215 -0.86 27.04 -17.80
C CYS A 215 -1.30 26.95 -16.34
N ASP A 216 -2.49 27.48 -16.04
CA ASP A 216 -3.09 27.49 -14.70
C ASP A 216 -3.56 26.10 -14.26
N GLU A 217 -3.84 25.19 -15.20
CA GLU A 217 -4.23 23.80 -14.92
C GLU A 217 -3.01 22.91 -14.63
N VAL A 218 -1.80 23.33 -15.02
CA VAL A 218 -0.57 22.58 -14.74
C VAL A 218 -0.26 22.64 -13.24
N ILE A 219 -0.43 21.50 -12.56
CA ILE A 219 -0.18 21.34 -11.13
C ILE A 219 1.21 20.75 -10.85
N THR A 220 1.67 20.86 -9.60
CA THR A 220 2.97 20.34 -9.14
C THR A 220 3.16 18.86 -9.44
N ASN A 221 2.06 18.09 -9.35
CA ASN A 221 2.05 16.67 -9.68
C ASN A 221 2.50 16.46 -11.14
N ASP A 222 1.94 17.18 -12.11
CA ASP A 222 2.21 16.98 -13.55
C ASP A 222 3.66 17.27 -13.94
N ILE A 223 4.29 18.23 -13.25
CA ILE A 223 5.66 18.66 -13.55
C ILE A 223 6.72 17.94 -12.72
N PHE A 224 6.33 17.13 -11.71
CA PHE A 224 7.26 16.53 -10.75
C PHE A 224 8.36 15.71 -11.42
N ASP A 225 8.00 14.82 -12.36
CA ASP A 225 8.95 13.92 -13.01
C ASP A 225 9.94 14.68 -13.92
N TYR A 226 9.60 15.89 -14.34
CA TYR A 226 10.52 16.79 -15.04
C TYR A 226 11.50 17.50 -14.09
N VAL A 227 11.13 17.65 -12.81
CA VAL A 227 12.00 18.23 -11.78
C VAL A 227 12.91 17.17 -11.14
N VAL A 228 12.34 16.00 -10.87
CA VAL A 228 12.97 14.87 -10.20
C VAL A 228 12.85 13.62 -11.08
N PRO A 229 13.61 13.52 -12.18
CA PRO A 229 13.62 12.33 -13.03
C PRO A 229 14.36 11.14 -12.38
N TYR A 230 14.45 11.11 -11.05
CA TYR A 230 15.15 10.07 -10.30
C TYR A 230 14.34 8.77 -10.33
N GLY A 231 15.00 7.69 -10.74
CA GLY A 231 14.42 6.36 -10.87
C GLY A 231 13.62 6.14 -12.16
N ILE A 232 13.59 7.12 -13.07
CA ILE A 232 12.95 6.98 -14.38
C ILE A 232 13.92 6.27 -15.34
N ASP A 233 13.40 5.28 -16.08
CA ASP A 233 14.11 4.65 -17.19
C ASP A 233 13.44 5.08 -18.52
N PRO A 234 14.04 6.03 -19.28
CA PRO A 234 13.43 6.53 -20.51
C PRO A 234 13.17 5.46 -21.58
N VAL A 235 13.77 4.27 -21.46
CA VAL A 235 13.60 3.16 -22.41
C VAL A 235 12.45 2.23 -21.99
N LYS A 236 12.15 2.13 -20.69
CA LYS A 236 11.26 1.09 -20.14
C LYS A 236 10.05 1.63 -19.38
N ASP A 237 10.11 2.87 -18.94
CA ASP A 237 9.13 3.41 -18.00
C ASP A 237 7.93 3.94 -18.79
N GLU A 238 6.93 3.08 -19.03
CA GLU A 238 5.61 3.47 -19.57
C GLU A 238 4.91 4.49 -18.65
N LEU A 239 5.22 4.48 -17.35
CA LEU A 239 4.77 5.51 -16.40
C LEU A 239 5.37 6.89 -16.67
N ALA A 240 6.44 6.93 -17.49
CA ALA A 240 7.02 8.14 -18.02
C ALA A 240 6.52 8.38 -19.45
N GLU A 241 5.23 8.11 -19.72
CA GLU A 241 4.47 8.77 -20.79
C GLU A 241 4.51 10.28 -20.55
N PHE A 242 5.67 10.88 -20.84
CA PHE A 242 5.85 12.30 -20.95
C PHE A 242 4.91 12.73 -22.06
N GLN A 243 3.73 13.20 -21.67
CA GLN A 243 2.71 13.66 -22.59
C GLN A 243 3.40 14.65 -23.52
N GLU A 244 3.57 14.29 -24.80
CA GLU A 244 4.40 15.07 -25.72
C GLU A 244 3.86 16.50 -25.84
N SER A 245 2.54 16.66 -25.68
CA SER A 245 1.85 17.94 -25.55
C SER A 245 2.31 18.75 -24.34
N LEU A 246 2.34 18.15 -23.14
CA LEU A 246 2.82 18.79 -21.92
C LEU A 246 4.32 19.08 -22.01
N ALA A 247 5.15 18.12 -22.41
CA ALA A 247 6.59 18.33 -22.56
C ALA A 247 6.90 19.48 -23.53
N SER A 248 6.23 19.50 -24.69
CA SER A 248 6.33 20.58 -25.68
C SER A 248 5.87 21.93 -25.11
N HIS A 249 4.82 21.94 -24.30
CA HIS A 249 4.37 23.15 -23.61
C HIS A 249 5.38 23.64 -22.57
N LEU A 250 5.83 22.77 -21.66
CA LEU A 250 6.82 23.07 -20.62
C LEU A 250 8.13 23.58 -21.23
N HIS A 251 8.51 23.08 -22.40
CA HIS A 251 9.68 23.52 -23.14
C HIS A 251 9.60 24.97 -23.65
N ASN A 252 8.39 25.45 -23.97
CA ASN A 252 8.14 26.72 -24.65
C ASN A 252 7.44 27.77 -23.76
N CYS A 253 6.97 27.41 -22.57
CA CYS A 253 6.22 28.31 -21.70
C CYS A 253 7.10 28.87 -20.56
N PRO A 254 7.36 30.19 -20.51
CA PRO A 254 8.16 30.76 -19.43
C PRO A 254 7.51 30.60 -18.04
N ASN A 255 6.18 30.68 -17.95
CA ASN A 255 5.45 30.54 -16.69
C ASN A 255 5.57 29.13 -16.10
N CYS A 256 5.42 28.08 -16.94
CA CYS A 256 5.57 26.71 -16.46
C CYS A 256 7.03 26.34 -16.18
N LEU A 257 8.00 26.93 -16.89
CA LEU A 257 9.42 26.82 -16.52
C LEU A 257 9.71 27.46 -15.17
N GLU A 258 9.09 28.59 -14.85
CA GLU A 258 9.19 29.21 -13.52
C GLU A 258 8.62 28.28 -12.44
N LYS A 259 7.43 27.69 -12.64
CA LYS A 259 6.88 26.66 -11.73
C LYS A 259 7.85 25.47 -11.52
N ILE A 260 8.49 25.00 -12.60
CA ILE A 260 9.51 23.94 -12.55
C ILE A 260 10.73 24.37 -11.74
N GLN A 261 11.20 25.61 -11.90
CA GLN A 261 12.33 26.17 -11.17
C GLN A 261 12.01 26.34 -9.69
N ASP A 262 10.82 26.81 -9.36
CA ASP A 262 10.37 26.96 -7.97
C ASP A 262 10.28 25.60 -7.28
N LEU A 263 9.70 24.60 -7.95
CA LEU A 263 9.64 23.23 -7.44
C LEU A 263 11.03 22.62 -7.28
N HIS A 264 11.93 22.80 -8.27
CA HIS A 264 13.32 22.37 -8.20
C HIS A 264 14.02 22.95 -6.96
N ASN A 265 13.99 24.27 -6.83
CA ASN A 265 14.63 24.96 -5.72
C ASN A 265 14.05 24.51 -4.38
N THR A 266 12.73 24.36 -4.28
CA THR A 266 12.07 23.93 -3.05
C THR A 266 12.49 22.51 -2.67
N ILE A 267 12.37 21.53 -3.58
CA ILE A 267 12.72 20.13 -3.32
C ILE A 267 14.18 20.01 -2.87
N TYR A 268 15.10 20.62 -3.62
CA TYR A 268 16.52 20.46 -3.32
C TYR A 268 16.96 21.29 -2.10
N THR A 269 16.29 22.40 -1.77
CA THR A 269 16.49 23.09 -0.49
C THR A 269 16.08 22.22 0.69
N LEU A 270 14.92 21.55 0.63
CA LEU A 270 14.48 20.62 1.68
C LEU A 270 15.47 19.46 1.84
N MET A 271 15.91 18.93 0.70
CA MET A 271 16.83 17.81 0.63
C MET A 271 18.21 18.16 1.21
N GLU A 272 18.76 19.33 0.88
CA GLU A 272 20.10 19.77 1.32
C GLU A 272 20.11 20.45 2.69
N ARG A 273 18.93 20.75 3.27
CA ARG A 273 18.82 21.44 4.56
C ARG A 273 19.66 20.77 5.65
N GLU A 274 20.44 21.58 6.36
CA GLU A 274 21.23 21.14 7.52
C GLU A 274 20.37 20.68 8.71
N GLU A 275 20.96 19.95 9.65
CA GLU A 275 20.27 19.52 10.87
C GLU A 275 19.86 20.71 11.75
N SER A 276 18.69 20.64 12.40
CA SER A 276 18.23 21.69 13.31
C SER A 276 18.95 21.70 14.66
N GLY A 277 19.73 20.67 14.97
CA GLY A 277 20.31 20.43 16.28
C GLY A 277 19.35 19.73 17.28
N ILE A 278 18.09 19.53 16.92
CA ILE A 278 17.13 18.74 17.72
C ILE A 278 17.45 17.25 17.57
N ILE A 279 17.52 16.55 18.69
CA ILE A 279 17.62 15.09 18.76
C ILE A 279 16.51 14.58 19.65
N THR A 280 15.79 13.57 19.19
CA THR A 280 14.77 12.88 19.98
C THR A 280 15.17 11.44 20.24
N CYS A 281 14.87 10.91 21.42
CA CYS A 281 14.97 9.48 21.72
C CYS A 281 13.61 9.00 22.21
N PHE A 282 13.10 7.95 21.57
CA PHE A 282 11.83 7.31 21.89
C PHE A 282 12.10 6.02 22.66
N GLU A 283 11.77 5.98 23.95
CA GLU A 283 11.95 4.81 24.82
C GLU A 283 10.58 4.27 25.24
N VAL A 284 10.40 2.96 25.19
CA VAL A 284 9.22 2.29 25.76
C VAL A 284 9.55 1.89 27.20
N LYS A 285 8.81 2.43 28.17
CA LYS A 285 8.98 2.09 29.59
C LYS A 285 8.59 0.62 29.81
N LYS A 286 9.39 -0.11 30.57
CA LYS A 286 8.97 -1.41 31.11
C LYS A 286 7.83 -1.18 32.12
N PRO A 287 6.78 -2.02 32.13
CA PRO A 287 5.58 -1.82 32.95
C PRO A 287 5.85 -1.76 34.47
N GLU A 288 7.01 -2.23 34.93
CA GLU A 288 7.38 -2.30 36.35
C GLU A 288 7.95 -1.00 36.93
N GLN A 289 8.28 0.00 36.11
CA GLN A 289 8.84 1.28 36.58
C GLN A 289 7.78 2.39 36.62
N LYS A 290 6.89 2.33 37.62
CA LYS A 290 6.04 3.48 38.02
C LYS A 290 6.86 4.49 38.83
N GLY A 291 7.74 5.22 38.14
CA GLY A 291 8.39 6.43 38.68
C GLY A 291 7.63 7.67 38.23
N ILE A 292 7.23 8.51 39.20
CA ILE A 292 6.57 9.79 38.99
C ILE A 292 7.64 10.81 38.59
N ASP A 293 7.79 11.08 37.31
CA ASP A 293 8.51 12.27 36.81
C ASP A 293 7.52 13.13 36.06
N ILE A 294 7.16 14.26 36.67
CA ILE A 294 6.24 15.27 36.14
C ILE A 294 7.11 16.38 35.55
N ASP A 295 7.37 16.31 34.25
CA ASP A 295 7.77 17.49 33.48
C ASP A 295 6.66 17.78 32.45
N GLY A 296 5.95 18.88 32.68
CA GLY A 296 4.55 19.09 32.30
C GLY A 296 4.26 19.50 30.86
N SER A 297 5.19 19.28 29.92
CA SER A 297 5.00 19.69 28.51
C SER A 297 5.01 18.54 27.51
N ASN A 298 5.03 17.28 27.98
CA ASN A 298 5.11 16.13 27.08
C ASN A 298 3.71 15.62 26.71
N ILE A 299 3.31 15.77 25.45
CA ILE A 299 2.05 15.23 24.89
C ILE A 299 1.92 13.70 25.01
N TYR A 300 3.01 13.00 25.37
CA TYR A 300 3.04 11.55 25.61
C TYR A 300 3.12 11.18 27.11
N ALA A 301 2.90 12.12 28.03
CA ALA A 301 3.09 11.89 29.48
C ALA A 301 2.24 10.75 30.07
N ASP A 302 1.05 10.50 29.49
CA ASP A 302 0.11 9.48 29.98
C ASP A 302 0.34 8.08 29.40
N GLY A 303 1.27 7.93 28.46
CA GLY A 303 1.56 6.67 27.78
C GLY A 303 2.77 5.90 28.38
N PRO A 304 2.97 4.63 27.98
CA PRO A 304 4.17 3.86 28.33
C PRO A 304 5.44 4.36 27.59
N ILE A 305 5.44 5.60 27.11
CA ILE A 305 6.45 6.15 26.22
C ILE A 305 7.19 7.25 26.97
N LYS A 306 8.52 7.16 27.01
CA LYS A 306 9.39 8.24 27.45
C LYS A 306 10.06 8.85 26.23
N VAL A 307 9.78 10.13 26.00
CA VAL A 307 10.46 10.91 24.96
C VAL A 307 11.50 11.80 25.63
N LYS A 308 12.75 11.71 25.17
CA LYS A 308 13.81 12.65 25.52
C LYS A 308 14.04 13.56 24.32
N VAL A 309 13.99 14.87 24.52
CA VAL A 309 14.29 15.87 23.48
C VAL A 309 15.53 16.64 23.92
N ILE A 310 16.54 16.67 23.06
CA ILE A 310 17.80 17.40 23.29
C ILE A 310 17.92 18.46 22.21
N ASP A 311 18.02 19.73 22.61
CA ASP A 311 18.29 20.84 21.71
C ASP A 311 19.75 21.27 21.85
N LYS A 312 20.59 20.82 20.90
CA LYS A 312 22.04 21.10 20.90
C LYS A 312 22.36 22.60 20.90
N ASN A 313 21.45 23.46 20.44
CA ASN A 313 21.70 24.89 20.39
C ASN A 313 21.43 25.60 21.73
N LYS A 314 20.59 25.02 22.60
CA LYS A 314 20.24 25.60 23.90
C LYS A 314 21.11 25.12 25.03
N THR A 315 21.49 23.84 25.03
CA THR A 315 22.41 23.29 26.02
C THR A 315 23.83 23.73 25.66
N GLY A 316 24.27 24.90 26.15
CA GLY A 316 25.69 25.29 26.18
C GLY A 316 26.56 24.38 27.06
N GLU A 317 26.12 23.15 27.31
CA GLU A 317 26.72 22.18 28.21
C GLU A 317 27.82 21.39 27.54
N LYS A 318 28.95 21.34 28.23
CA LYS A 318 30.09 20.46 27.96
C LYS A 318 29.61 19.01 27.96
N SER A 319 29.38 18.45 26.77
CA SER A 319 29.23 17.04 26.44
C SER A 319 29.14 16.10 27.66
N ILE A 320 27.94 15.98 28.24
CA ILE A 320 27.66 14.90 29.18
C ILE A 320 27.89 13.61 28.40
N GLY A 321 28.78 12.77 28.91
CA GLY A 321 29.21 11.51 28.31
C GLY A 321 28.08 10.50 28.24
N ILE A 322 27.10 10.73 27.36
CA ILE A 322 26.39 9.63 26.71
C ILE A 322 27.50 8.87 26.00
N ALA A 323 27.71 7.62 26.40
CA ALA A 323 28.75 6.75 25.85
C ALA A 323 28.78 6.96 24.34
N SER A 324 29.87 7.57 23.86
CA SER A 324 30.11 7.82 22.45
C SER A 324 30.37 6.45 21.84
N ASP A 325 29.29 5.70 21.59
CA ASP A 325 29.30 4.59 20.67
C ASP A 325 30.02 5.10 19.42
N ARG A 326 31.10 4.39 19.08
CA ARG A 326 31.95 4.61 17.90
C ARG A 326 31.08 5.19 16.80
N LYS A 327 31.38 6.40 16.30
CA LYS A 327 30.70 7.06 15.16
C LYS A 327 30.12 5.95 14.30
N PRO A 328 28.81 5.65 14.37
CA PRO A 328 28.29 4.48 13.69
C PRO A 328 28.67 4.72 12.24
N LYS A 329 29.51 3.84 11.68
CA LYS A 329 29.67 3.80 10.22
C LYS A 329 28.25 3.81 9.73
N ARG A 330 27.87 4.81 8.93
CA ARG A 330 26.56 4.97 8.32
C ARG A 330 26.21 3.65 7.61
N LYS A 331 25.76 2.67 8.37
CA LYS A 331 24.93 1.59 7.88
C LYS A 331 23.57 2.25 7.85
N TYR A 332 23.37 3.09 6.85
CA TYR A 332 22.01 3.29 6.38
C TYR A 332 21.51 1.88 6.16
N VAL A 333 20.46 1.49 6.87
CA VAL A 333 19.61 0.43 6.36
C VAL A 333 19.09 1.05 5.07
N PRO A 334 19.61 0.68 3.88
CA PRO A 334 19.13 1.29 2.66
C PRO A 334 17.63 1.03 2.69
N LEU A 335 16.86 2.12 2.67
CA LEU A 335 15.43 2.03 2.47
C LEU A 335 15.28 1.34 1.11
N ASN A 336 15.05 0.02 1.11
CA ASN A 336 14.89 -0.75 -0.12
C ASN A 336 13.49 -0.50 -0.70
N LEU A 337 13.17 0.79 -0.88
CA LEU A 337 12.01 1.30 -1.59
C LEU A 337 12.08 0.96 -3.10
N GLN A 338 13.18 0.39 -3.59
CA GLN A 338 13.25 -0.15 -4.94
C GLN A 338 12.21 -1.26 -5.17
N ARG A 339 11.75 -1.96 -4.12
CA ARG A 339 10.68 -2.96 -4.22
C ARG A 339 9.28 -2.37 -4.46
N LEU A 340 9.09 -1.07 -4.31
CA LEU A 340 7.78 -0.41 -4.48
C LEU A 340 7.48 0.06 -5.92
N ILE A 341 8.45 -0.02 -6.85
CA ILE A 341 8.33 0.63 -8.20
C ILE A 341 8.78 -0.31 -9.35
N LYS A 342 9.01 -1.60 -9.13
CA LYS A 342 9.40 -2.50 -10.24
C LYS A 342 8.17 -3.02 -10.99
N SER A 343 7.77 -2.30 -12.03
CA SER A 343 6.94 -2.82 -13.13
C SER A 343 7.77 -3.76 -14.01
N ALA A 344 7.14 -4.82 -14.47
CA ALA A 344 7.73 -5.93 -15.20
C ALA A 344 8.19 -5.55 -16.61
N ALA A 345 9.44 -5.85 -16.94
CA ALA A 345 9.92 -5.92 -18.31
C ALA A 345 10.42 -7.34 -18.57
N ALA A 346 9.49 -8.26 -18.81
CA ALA A 346 9.78 -9.59 -19.37
C ALA A 346 8.49 -10.23 -19.90
N ALA A 347 8.26 -10.15 -21.21
CA ALA A 347 7.80 -11.26 -22.07
C ALA A 347 7.28 -10.78 -23.44
N ALA A 348 8.07 -9.97 -24.17
CA ALA A 348 7.95 -9.98 -25.62
C ALA A 348 8.68 -11.22 -26.14
N ILE A 349 7.93 -12.26 -26.54
CA ILE A 349 8.25 -13.41 -27.44
C ILE A 349 7.37 -14.64 -27.08
N ILE A 350 6.06 -14.48 -26.82
CA ILE A 350 5.09 -15.61 -26.87
C ILE A 350 3.77 -15.24 -27.63
N LEU A 351 3.55 -13.98 -28.00
CA LEU A 351 2.22 -13.54 -28.50
C LEU A 351 1.91 -13.80 -29.99
N ILE A 352 2.85 -14.25 -30.82
CA ILE A 352 2.59 -14.39 -32.28
C ILE A 352 2.02 -15.77 -32.66
N VAL A 353 2.09 -16.78 -31.79
CA VAL A 353 1.58 -18.14 -32.09
C VAL A 353 0.24 -18.46 -31.40
N LEU A 354 -0.11 -17.77 -30.31
CA LEU A 354 -1.41 -17.93 -29.62
C LEU A 354 -2.55 -17.06 -30.17
N GLY A 355 -2.23 -15.95 -30.85
CA GLY A 355 -3.23 -15.02 -31.40
C GLY A 355 -4.11 -15.59 -32.53
N PHE A 356 -3.78 -16.77 -33.08
CA PHE A 356 -4.57 -17.40 -34.15
C PHE A 356 -5.54 -18.49 -33.67
N LEU A 357 -5.55 -18.87 -32.38
CA LEU A 357 -6.46 -19.89 -31.85
C LEU A 357 -7.66 -19.35 -31.06
N PHE A 358 -7.67 -18.07 -30.66
CA PHE A 358 -8.75 -17.50 -29.82
C PHE A 358 -9.63 -16.44 -30.50
N TYR A 359 -9.39 -16.10 -31.77
CA TYR A 359 -10.15 -15.06 -32.49
C TYR A 359 -11.32 -15.58 -33.35
N THR A 360 -11.94 -16.70 -32.98
CA THR A 360 -13.33 -16.94 -33.37
C THR A 360 -14.21 -16.61 -32.18
N ALA A 361 -14.75 -15.39 -32.18
CA ALA A 361 -15.83 -15.00 -31.29
C ALA A 361 -16.99 -16.00 -31.47
N LEU A 362 -17.05 -17.01 -30.60
CA LEU A 362 -18.21 -17.88 -30.45
C LEU A 362 -19.38 -16.96 -30.12
N ALA A 363 -20.35 -16.88 -31.03
CA ALA A 363 -21.45 -15.91 -31.06
C ALA A 363 -22.48 -16.06 -29.90
N GLY A 364 -22.05 -16.46 -28.71
CA GLY A 364 -22.89 -16.66 -27.53
C GLY A 364 -22.19 -16.45 -26.19
N ALA A 365 -20.96 -15.96 -26.13
CA ALA A 365 -20.29 -15.71 -24.85
C ALA A 365 -20.95 -14.56 -24.07
N ILE A 366 -21.23 -14.80 -22.78
CA ILE A 366 -21.70 -13.78 -21.84
C ILE A 366 -20.52 -12.85 -21.53
N ASP A 367 -20.73 -11.57 -21.80
CA ASP A 367 -19.77 -10.51 -21.48
C ASP A 367 -19.79 -10.22 -19.97
N PHE A 368 -18.60 -10.01 -19.38
CA PHE A 368 -18.45 -9.73 -17.95
C PHE A 368 -19.21 -8.44 -17.55
N ASP A 369 -19.27 -7.44 -18.44
CA ASP A 369 -20.05 -6.21 -18.23
C ASP A 369 -21.54 -6.50 -18.02
N ARG A 370 -22.09 -7.54 -18.67
CA ARG A 370 -23.51 -7.91 -18.51
C ARG A 370 -23.77 -8.52 -17.14
N ILE A 371 -22.84 -9.31 -16.63
CA ILE A 371 -22.91 -9.91 -15.29
C ILE A 371 -22.89 -8.79 -14.24
N SER A 372 -21.93 -7.86 -14.35
CA SER A 372 -21.84 -6.70 -13.46
C SER A 372 -23.11 -5.84 -13.52
N ALA A 373 -23.61 -5.53 -14.72
CA ALA A 373 -24.85 -4.77 -14.90
C ALA A 373 -26.10 -5.48 -14.36
N ALA A 374 -26.16 -6.81 -14.41
CA ALA A 374 -27.26 -7.59 -13.83
C ALA A 374 -27.23 -7.51 -12.30
N LEU A 375 -26.07 -7.73 -11.67
CA LEU A 375 -25.88 -7.65 -10.22
C LEU A 375 -26.19 -6.26 -9.64
N ARG A 376 -25.89 -5.18 -10.37
CA ARG A 376 -26.25 -3.82 -9.96
C ARG A 376 -27.76 -3.58 -9.89
N LYS A 377 -28.57 -4.33 -10.66
CA LYS A 377 -30.04 -4.24 -10.64
C LYS A 377 -30.69 -5.04 -9.51
N ILE A 378 -29.95 -5.96 -8.92
CA ILE A 378 -30.47 -6.81 -7.84
C ILE A 378 -30.55 -6.03 -6.54
N HIS A 379 -31.68 -6.15 -5.84
CA HIS A 379 -31.86 -5.46 -4.56
C HIS A 379 -31.27 -6.24 -3.39
N ASN A 380 -31.30 -7.58 -3.45
CA ASN A 380 -30.89 -8.43 -2.34
C ASN A 380 -29.99 -9.57 -2.80
N VAL A 381 -28.92 -9.81 -2.07
CA VAL A 381 -27.98 -10.89 -2.33
C VAL A 381 -27.73 -11.64 -1.03
N ASN A 382 -27.77 -12.97 -1.08
CA ASN A 382 -27.25 -13.86 -0.06
C ASN A 382 -26.04 -14.59 -0.64
N ALA A 383 -24.86 -14.40 -0.06
CA ALA A 383 -23.64 -15.09 -0.45
C ALA A 383 -23.15 -15.96 0.72
N THR A 384 -23.07 -17.27 0.49
CA THR A 384 -22.57 -18.23 1.47
C THR A 384 -21.18 -18.69 1.07
N ARG A 385 -20.18 -18.44 1.92
CA ARG A 385 -18.76 -18.71 1.68
C ARG A 385 -18.34 -20.04 2.31
N PHE A 386 -17.53 -20.80 1.58
CA PHE A 386 -16.96 -22.10 1.99
C PHE A 386 -15.45 -22.13 1.73
N TYR A 387 -14.74 -22.91 2.56
CA TYR A 387 -13.42 -23.42 2.19
C TYR A 387 -13.59 -24.76 1.45
N PRO A 388 -12.80 -25.05 0.40
CA PRO A 388 -12.96 -26.27 -0.39
C PRO A 388 -12.91 -27.57 0.41
N ALA A 389 -12.10 -27.59 1.47
CA ALA A 389 -11.94 -28.75 2.33
C ALA A 389 -13.03 -28.88 3.43
N LYS A 390 -13.99 -27.95 3.51
CA LYS A 390 -15.00 -27.92 4.57
C LYS A 390 -16.42 -27.87 3.99
N PRO A 391 -17.29 -28.83 4.33
CA PRO A 391 -18.68 -28.83 3.85
C PRO A 391 -19.53 -27.77 4.56
N GLU A 392 -19.15 -27.32 5.76
CA GLU A 392 -19.86 -26.27 6.47
C GLU A 392 -19.47 -24.86 5.99
N PRO A 393 -20.42 -23.92 5.92
CA PRO A 393 -20.12 -22.54 5.55
C PRO A 393 -19.31 -21.86 6.64
N ILE A 394 -18.28 -21.11 6.22
CA ILE A 394 -17.47 -20.28 7.13
C ILE A 394 -18.14 -18.94 7.41
N GLN A 395 -18.89 -18.44 6.42
CA GLN A 395 -19.56 -17.15 6.50
C GLN A 395 -20.81 -17.14 5.62
N GLU A 396 -21.87 -16.49 6.08
CA GLU A 396 -23.05 -16.16 5.29
C GLU A 396 -23.23 -14.64 5.31
N ILE A 397 -23.44 -14.03 4.15
CA ILE A 397 -23.53 -12.59 3.95
C ILE A 397 -24.87 -12.27 3.29
N TRP A 398 -25.67 -11.40 3.89
CA TRP A 398 -26.88 -10.85 3.28
C TRP A 398 -26.75 -9.35 3.10
N VAL A 399 -26.98 -8.90 1.87
CA VAL A 399 -27.00 -7.48 1.51
C VAL A 399 -28.38 -7.18 0.97
N SER A 400 -29.03 -6.13 1.47
CA SER A 400 -30.31 -5.67 0.94
C SER A 400 -30.29 -4.15 0.78
N ARG A 401 -30.24 -3.72 -0.48
CA ARG A 401 -30.29 -2.31 -0.91
C ARG A 401 -31.66 -1.69 -0.62
N SER A 402 -32.73 -2.45 -0.78
CA SER A 402 -34.11 -2.01 -0.49
C SER A 402 -34.32 -1.72 1.00
N LEU A 403 -33.75 -2.54 1.87
CA LEU A 403 -33.86 -2.38 3.33
C LEU A 403 -32.72 -1.53 3.94
N ASN A 404 -31.70 -1.18 3.14
CA ASN A 404 -30.43 -0.57 3.58
C ASN A 404 -29.78 -1.32 4.75
N ILE A 405 -29.59 -2.63 4.57
CA ILE A 405 -28.97 -3.48 5.58
C ILE A 405 -27.82 -4.30 5.03
N TYR A 406 -26.90 -4.61 5.93
CA TYR A 406 -25.81 -5.56 5.73
C TYR A 406 -25.79 -6.51 6.92
N LEU A 407 -25.85 -7.81 6.68
CA LEU A 407 -25.87 -8.85 7.72
C LEU A 407 -24.77 -9.86 7.43
N ILE A 408 -23.94 -10.15 8.42
CA ILE A 408 -22.95 -11.23 8.36
C ILE A 408 -23.23 -12.22 9.46
N LYS A 409 -23.08 -13.51 9.14
CA LYS A 409 -22.99 -14.59 10.11
C LYS A 409 -21.65 -15.30 9.95
N THR A 410 -20.84 -15.34 11.00
CA THR A 410 -19.56 -16.07 11.03
C THR A 410 -19.60 -17.06 12.19
N GLY A 411 -19.68 -18.36 11.86
CA GLY A 411 -19.92 -19.41 12.84
C GLY A 411 -21.22 -19.18 13.64
N LYS A 412 -21.08 -18.82 14.92
CA LYS A 412 -22.19 -18.53 15.84
C LYS A 412 -22.49 -17.04 15.99
N GLU A 413 -21.65 -16.16 15.49
CA GLU A 413 -21.82 -14.72 15.62
C GLU A 413 -22.64 -14.16 14.45
N TRP A 414 -23.53 -13.23 14.76
CA TRP A 414 -24.31 -12.45 13.81
C TRP A 414 -24.02 -10.96 14.02
N VAL A 415 -23.76 -10.25 12.93
CA VAL A 415 -23.56 -8.80 12.92
C VAL A 415 -24.48 -8.17 11.89
N LEU A 416 -25.40 -7.34 12.34
CA LEU A 416 -26.32 -6.57 11.50
C LEU A 416 -25.95 -5.09 11.54
N TRP A 417 -25.72 -4.50 10.38
CA TRP A 417 -25.68 -3.06 10.18
C TRP A 417 -27.00 -2.63 9.55
N ASP A 418 -27.79 -1.88 10.32
CA ASP A 418 -29.09 -1.36 9.94
C ASP A 418 -28.96 0.15 9.73
N ILE A 419 -28.71 0.53 8.47
CA ILE A 419 -28.39 1.93 8.12
C ILE A 419 -29.62 2.81 8.28
N SER A 420 -30.81 2.28 7.95
CA SER A 420 -32.09 2.99 8.09
C SER A 420 -32.31 3.45 9.53
N ASN A 421 -31.94 2.61 10.51
CA ASN A 421 -32.06 2.94 11.93
C ASN A 421 -30.78 3.51 12.56
N GLY A 422 -29.68 3.61 11.81
CA GLY A 422 -28.41 4.12 12.32
C GLY A 422 -27.76 3.23 13.38
N THR A 423 -28.01 1.91 13.36
CA THR A 423 -27.56 0.99 14.42
C THR A 423 -26.75 -0.19 13.90
N ARG A 424 -25.82 -0.65 14.75
CA ARG A 424 -25.12 -1.93 14.61
C ARG A 424 -25.57 -2.86 15.73
N LYS A 425 -25.99 -4.08 15.38
CA LYS A 425 -26.38 -5.13 16.33
C LYS A 425 -25.42 -6.31 16.23
N VAL A 426 -24.94 -6.79 17.36
CA VAL A 426 -24.09 -7.99 17.45
C VAL A 426 -24.77 -9.00 18.34
N LYS A 427 -24.83 -10.26 17.90
CA LYS A 427 -25.39 -11.36 18.68
C LYS A 427 -24.57 -12.62 18.48
N ASN A 428 -24.10 -13.19 19.58
CA ASN A 428 -23.61 -14.56 19.59
C ASN A 428 -24.78 -15.53 19.81
N ALA A 429 -24.87 -16.62 19.05
CA ALA A 429 -25.97 -17.58 19.15
C ALA A 429 -26.14 -18.19 20.54
N ASP A 430 -25.06 -18.31 21.31
CA ASP A 430 -25.09 -18.83 22.69
C ASP A 430 -25.45 -17.74 23.72
N ALA A 431 -25.40 -16.47 23.34
CA ALA A 431 -25.73 -15.34 24.21
C ALA A 431 -27.22 -14.96 24.09
N ALA A 432 -27.88 -14.77 25.24
CA ALA A 432 -29.25 -14.28 25.28
C ALA A 432 -29.37 -12.79 24.92
N ALA A 433 -28.32 -12.00 25.21
CA ALA A 433 -28.31 -10.56 24.98
C ALA A 433 -27.88 -10.22 23.54
N VAL A 434 -28.51 -9.18 22.99
CA VAL A 434 -28.10 -8.53 21.74
C VAL A 434 -27.43 -7.22 22.11
N GLU A 435 -26.19 -7.04 21.67
CA GLU A 435 -25.49 -5.76 21.81
C GLU A 435 -25.96 -4.83 20.70
N VAL A 436 -26.36 -3.61 21.06
CA VAL A 436 -26.83 -2.60 20.11
C VAL A 436 -26.02 -1.33 20.32
N ALA A 437 -25.38 -0.85 19.26
CA ALA A 437 -24.62 0.39 19.25
C ALA A 437 -25.17 1.35 18.19
N SER A 438 -25.26 2.64 18.54
CA SER A 438 -25.49 3.69 17.54
C SER A 438 -24.24 3.86 16.69
N MET A 439 -24.42 4.09 15.40
CA MET A 439 -23.31 4.34 14.47
C MET A 439 -23.08 5.83 14.27
N ALA A 440 -21.82 6.21 14.11
CA ALA A 440 -21.46 7.56 13.66
C ALA A 440 -21.78 7.75 12.17
N GLU A 441 -22.01 9.00 11.75
CA GLU A 441 -22.42 9.34 10.38
C GLU A 441 -21.38 8.91 9.33
N ASP A 442 -20.09 9.03 9.64
CA ASP A 442 -19.00 8.58 8.77
C ASP A 442 -18.98 7.05 8.60
N ALA A 443 -19.25 6.31 9.69
CA ALA A 443 -19.38 4.86 9.65
C ALA A 443 -20.61 4.44 8.83
N LEU A 444 -21.74 5.14 8.97
CA LEU A 444 -22.94 4.89 8.16
C LEU A 444 -22.69 5.14 6.67
N ALA A 445 -22.00 6.22 6.32
CA ALA A 445 -21.65 6.52 4.94
C ALA A 445 -20.76 5.43 4.32
N LYS A 446 -19.80 4.89 5.08
CA LYS A 446 -18.94 3.78 4.61
C LYS A 446 -19.72 2.49 4.37
N VAL A 447 -20.57 2.09 5.32
CA VAL A 447 -21.38 0.87 5.14
C VAL A 447 -22.40 1.05 4.02
N LYS A 448 -22.98 2.24 3.87
CA LYS A 448 -23.90 2.55 2.77
C LYS A 448 -23.20 2.41 1.42
N LYS A 449 -22.04 3.04 1.27
CA LYS A 449 -21.22 2.90 0.08
C LYS A 449 -20.92 1.42 -0.21
N TYR A 450 -20.55 0.65 0.83
CA TYR A 450 -20.32 -0.79 0.68
C TYR A 450 -21.56 -1.54 0.19
N ILE A 451 -22.76 -1.27 0.72
CA ILE A 451 -24.02 -1.88 0.26
C ILE A 451 -24.33 -1.51 -1.20
N ASP A 452 -24.13 -0.24 -1.56
CA ASP A 452 -24.39 0.24 -2.92
C ASP A 452 -23.43 -0.43 -3.91
N ASP A 453 -22.14 -0.48 -3.57
CA ASP A 453 -21.05 -1.04 -4.37
C ASP A 453 -20.97 -2.58 -4.28
N PHE A 454 -21.76 -3.23 -3.42
CA PHE A 454 -21.70 -4.68 -3.24
C PHE A 454 -22.19 -5.41 -4.49
N VAL A 455 -21.26 -5.98 -5.25
CA VAL A 455 -21.54 -6.79 -6.44
C VAL A 455 -21.53 -8.29 -6.14
N GLY A 456 -21.65 -8.70 -4.87
CA GLY A 456 -21.50 -10.10 -4.50
C GLY A 456 -20.04 -10.56 -4.59
N PRO A 457 -19.81 -11.85 -4.86
CA PRO A 457 -18.46 -12.41 -4.92
C PRO A 457 -17.83 -12.26 -6.31
N LEU A 458 -18.09 -11.14 -7.00
CA LEU A 458 -17.25 -10.74 -8.13
C LEU A 458 -15.88 -10.32 -7.60
N PRO A 459 -14.80 -10.56 -8.36
CA PRO A 459 -13.46 -10.13 -7.96
C PRO A 459 -13.33 -8.60 -7.96
N PHE A 460 -14.09 -7.91 -8.82
CA PHE A 460 -14.05 -6.45 -8.96
C PHE A 460 -15.46 -5.82 -8.94
N PRO A 461 -15.64 -4.68 -8.25
CA PRO A 461 -16.91 -3.92 -8.23
C PRO A 461 -17.20 -3.18 -9.55
N ASP A 462 -16.15 -2.83 -10.29
CA ASP A 462 -16.27 -2.19 -11.60
C ASP A 462 -15.33 -2.81 -12.62
N THR A 463 -15.78 -2.91 -13.87
CA THR A 463 -14.97 -3.46 -14.95
C THR A 463 -13.85 -2.51 -15.37
N THR A 464 -13.93 -1.23 -14.97
CA THR A 464 -12.83 -0.28 -15.09
C THR A 464 -11.66 -0.57 -14.15
N GLU A 465 -11.86 -1.39 -13.11
CA GLU A 465 -10.79 -1.83 -12.20
C GLU A 465 -10.04 -3.06 -12.72
N LEU A 466 -10.52 -3.68 -13.81
CA LEU A 466 -9.80 -4.75 -14.48
C LEU A 466 -8.48 -4.19 -15.05
N LEU A 467 -7.36 -4.82 -14.69
CA LEU A 467 -6.03 -4.51 -15.21
C LEU A 467 -5.96 -4.80 -16.72
N GLU A 468 -5.06 -4.16 -17.46
CA GLU A 468 -5.00 -4.31 -18.94
C GLU A 468 -4.71 -5.75 -19.42
N ASP A 469 -4.27 -6.64 -18.53
CA ASP A 469 -3.80 -8.00 -18.78
C ASP A 469 -4.76 -9.13 -18.31
N PHE A 470 -6.05 -8.85 -18.09
CA PHE A 470 -7.01 -9.91 -17.77
C PHE A 470 -7.42 -10.75 -19.00
N GLU A 471 -7.70 -12.03 -18.77
CA GLU A 471 -8.31 -12.93 -19.74
C GLU A 471 -9.71 -13.31 -19.28
N TRP A 472 -10.72 -13.08 -20.12
CA TRP A 472 -12.10 -13.49 -19.89
C TRP A 472 -12.55 -14.46 -20.97
N GLY A 473 -13.09 -15.62 -20.57
CA GLY A 473 -13.57 -16.60 -21.52
C GLY A 473 -14.45 -17.67 -20.89
N ARG A 474 -15.13 -18.44 -21.74
CA ARG A 474 -15.88 -19.63 -21.28
C ARG A 474 -14.87 -20.67 -20.78
N ALA A 475 -15.13 -21.24 -19.60
CA ALA A 475 -14.26 -22.27 -19.04
C ALA A 475 -14.26 -23.53 -19.94
N PRO A 476 -13.11 -24.21 -20.11
CA PRO A 476 -13.04 -25.47 -20.84
C PRO A 476 -13.94 -26.54 -20.19
N GLU A 477 -14.68 -27.33 -20.98
CA GLU A 477 -15.58 -28.37 -20.45
C GLU A 477 -14.84 -29.40 -19.60
N GLU A 478 -13.58 -29.67 -19.92
CA GLU A 478 -12.72 -30.63 -19.22
C GLU A 478 -12.35 -30.18 -17.79
N ASP A 479 -12.39 -28.87 -17.51
CA ASP A 479 -12.02 -28.29 -16.21
C ASP A 479 -13.20 -28.15 -15.24
N ILE A 480 -14.43 -28.48 -15.67
CA ILE A 480 -15.64 -28.27 -14.88
C ILE A 480 -15.89 -29.49 -13.99
N GLU A 481 -15.44 -29.43 -12.74
CA GLU A 481 -15.61 -30.54 -11.79
C GLU A 481 -17.05 -30.71 -11.29
N THR A 482 -17.82 -29.62 -11.26
CA THR A 482 -19.21 -29.62 -10.77
C THR A 482 -20.13 -28.98 -11.79
N GLU A 483 -21.05 -29.76 -12.36
CA GLU A 483 -22.10 -29.23 -13.22
C GLU A 483 -23.26 -28.69 -12.36
N ILE A 484 -23.56 -27.39 -12.52
CA ILE A 484 -24.83 -26.82 -12.07
C ILE A 484 -25.77 -26.81 -13.27
N PRO A 485 -26.87 -27.58 -13.25
CA PRO A 485 -27.80 -27.65 -14.37
C PRO A 485 -28.31 -26.27 -14.77
N GLY A 486 -28.22 -25.95 -16.06
CA GLY A 486 -28.73 -24.68 -16.60
C GLY A 486 -27.78 -23.49 -16.44
N THR A 487 -26.53 -23.68 -16.02
CA THR A 487 -25.52 -22.60 -16.00
C THR A 487 -24.48 -22.73 -17.10
N GLU A 488 -23.92 -21.59 -17.51
CA GLU A 488 -22.70 -21.50 -18.29
C GLU A 488 -21.53 -21.12 -17.38
N VAL A 489 -20.35 -21.70 -17.62
CA VAL A 489 -19.17 -21.49 -16.76
C VAL A 489 -18.15 -20.62 -17.47
N TYR A 490 -17.69 -19.57 -16.80
CA TYR A 490 -16.71 -18.62 -17.31
C TYR A 490 -15.55 -18.44 -16.35
N ASP A 491 -14.35 -18.27 -16.90
CA ASP A 491 -13.13 -17.94 -16.18
C ASP A 491 -12.72 -16.50 -16.46
N LEU A 492 -12.44 -15.77 -15.39
CA LEU A 492 -11.67 -14.53 -15.40
C LEU A 492 -10.31 -14.83 -14.78
N ILE A 493 -9.24 -14.65 -15.55
CA ILE A 493 -7.86 -14.88 -15.11
C ILE A 493 -7.14 -13.54 -15.12
N TRP A 494 -6.40 -13.25 -14.05
CA TRP A 494 -5.57 -12.05 -13.96
C TRP A 494 -4.32 -12.34 -13.13
N SER A 495 -3.38 -11.41 -13.15
CA SER A 495 -2.14 -11.53 -12.41
C SER A 495 -1.95 -10.33 -11.49
N ASP A 496 -1.58 -10.60 -10.24
CA ASP A 496 -1.23 -9.58 -9.26
C ASP A 496 0.25 -9.62 -8.95
N THR A 497 0.90 -8.46 -8.97
CA THR A 497 2.28 -8.37 -8.52
C THR A 497 2.32 -8.27 -6.99
N LEU A 498 2.75 -9.36 -6.34
CA LEU A 498 2.98 -9.39 -4.90
C LEU A 498 4.22 -8.58 -4.49
N PHE A 499 4.29 -8.24 -3.19
CA PHE A 499 5.46 -7.61 -2.61
C PHE A 499 6.71 -8.49 -2.81
N GLY A 500 7.71 -7.96 -3.51
CA GLY A 500 8.92 -8.70 -3.90
C GLY A 500 9.02 -8.98 -5.40
N GLY A 501 7.98 -8.64 -6.17
CA GLY A 501 7.96 -8.81 -7.63
C GLY A 501 7.61 -10.22 -8.08
N SER A 502 7.21 -11.10 -7.16
CA SER A 502 6.57 -12.38 -7.53
C SER A 502 5.16 -12.10 -8.01
N ILE A 503 4.75 -12.82 -9.04
CA ILE A 503 3.41 -12.71 -9.61
C ILE A 503 2.54 -13.77 -8.94
N LYS A 504 1.39 -13.37 -8.40
CA LYS A 504 0.31 -14.27 -7.99
C LYS A 504 -0.71 -14.29 -9.10
N TYR A 505 -0.96 -15.46 -9.67
CA TYR A 505 -2.01 -15.60 -10.67
C TYR A 505 -3.31 -15.94 -9.96
N GLN A 506 -4.35 -15.20 -10.29
CA GLN A 506 -5.68 -15.39 -9.76
C GLN A 506 -6.60 -15.86 -10.87
N LYS A 507 -7.54 -16.74 -10.50
CA LYS A 507 -8.62 -17.15 -11.40
C LYS A 507 -9.92 -17.14 -10.64
N TRP A 508 -10.89 -16.42 -11.17
CA TRP A 508 -12.28 -16.44 -10.74
C TRP A 508 -13.09 -17.25 -11.73
N ARG A 509 -13.85 -18.22 -11.24
CA ARG A 509 -14.75 -19.04 -12.05
C ARG A 509 -16.19 -18.77 -11.64
N GLY A 510 -17.00 -18.30 -12.58
CA GLY A 510 -18.41 -17.99 -12.38
C GLY A 510 -19.32 -19.00 -13.05
N TYR A 511 -20.30 -19.53 -12.31
CA TYR A 511 -21.39 -20.36 -12.82
C TYR A 511 -22.62 -19.48 -13.03
N ILE A 512 -22.83 -19.07 -14.27
CA ILE A 512 -23.75 -17.99 -14.63
C ILE A 512 -25.04 -18.58 -15.21
N ASP A 513 -26.18 -18.15 -14.68
CA ASP A 513 -27.47 -18.40 -15.32
C ASP A 513 -27.57 -17.57 -16.62
N PRO A 514 -27.69 -18.19 -17.80
CA PRO A 514 -27.68 -17.49 -19.08
C PRO A 514 -28.95 -16.64 -19.32
N GLU A 515 -30.04 -16.88 -18.59
CA GLU A 515 -31.27 -16.08 -18.70
C GLU A 515 -31.19 -14.80 -17.88
N THR A 516 -30.63 -14.87 -16.67
CA THR A 516 -30.58 -13.74 -15.72
C THR A 516 -29.24 -13.02 -15.70
N TYR A 517 -28.18 -13.63 -16.24
CA TYR A 517 -26.77 -13.21 -16.14
C TYR A 517 -26.25 -13.14 -14.70
N LEU A 518 -26.93 -13.78 -13.77
CA LEU A 518 -26.55 -13.79 -12.37
C LEU A 518 -25.69 -15.01 -12.05
N PRO A 519 -24.58 -14.85 -11.30
CA PRO A 519 -23.83 -15.99 -10.80
C PRO A 519 -24.63 -16.73 -9.73
N LEU A 520 -24.68 -18.06 -9.80
CA LEU A 520 -25.27 -18.93 -8.79
C LEU A 520 -24.20 -19.57 -7.87
N ARG A 521 -22.99 -19.70 -8.41
CA ARG A 521 -21.79 -20.13 -7.69
C ARG A 521 -20.59 -19.39 -8.24
N THR A 522 -19.64 -19.06 -7.38
CA THR A 522 -18.33 -18.58 -7.81
C THR A 522 -17.22 -19.26 -7.06
N GLU A 523 -16.06 -19.35 -7.69
CA GLU A 523 -14.89 -20.03 -7.17
C GLU A 523 -13.66 -19.15 -7.40
N PHE A 524 -12.82 -19.05 -6.37
CA PHE A 524 -11.58 -18.28 -6.42
C PHE A 524 -10.41 -19.25 -6.30
N TYR A 525 -9.53 -19.19 -7.27
CA TYR A 525 -8.32 -19.98 -7.36
C TYR A 525 -7.10 -19.06 -7.34
N GLU A 526 -5.99 -19.57 -6.81
CA GLU A 526 -4.70 -18.90 -6.85
C GLU A 526 -3.57 -19.86 -7.19
N ARG A 527 -2.50 -19.34 -7.79
CA ARG A 527 -1.22 -20.03 -7.90
C ARG A 527 -0.06 -19.02 -7.76
N LEU A 528 1.08 -19.48 -7.25
CA LEU A 528 2.22 -18.63 -6.91
C LEU A 528 3.31 -18.59 -8.00
N SER A 529 3.25 -19.51 -8.96
CA SER A 529 4.15 -19.55 -10.11
C SER A 529 3.41 -20.06 -11.35
N ASP A 530 3.98 -19.83 -12.53
CA ASP A 530 3.40 -20.30 -13.80
C ASP A 530 3.44 -21.82 -13.97
N GLU A 531 4.33 -22.49 -13.25
CA GLU A 531 4.52 -23.94 -13.27
C GLU A 531 3.56 -24.67 -12.32
N ASP A 532 2.93 -23.95 -11.39
CA ASP A 532 1.99 -24.51 -10.43
C ASP A 532 0.57 -24.61 -11.01
N ASP A 533 -0.16 -25.62 -10.54
CA ASP A 533 -1.60 -25.73 -10.78
C ASP A 533 -2.37 -24.70 -9.94
N TYR A 534 -3.52 -24.25 -10.47
CA TYR A 534 -4.44 -23.41 -9.72
C TYR A 534 -5.04 -24.16 -8.54
N VAL A 535 -4.87 -23.61 -7.34
CA VAL A 535 -5.43 -24.16 -6.10
C VAL A 535 -6.71 -23.40 -5.77
N LEU A 536 -7.82 -24.13 -5.65
CA LEU A 536 -9.08 -23.55 -5.20
C LEU A 536 -8.93 -23.07 -3.75
N ASN A 537 -9.21 -21.80 -3.51
CA ASN A 537 -9.08 -21.15 -2.20
C ASN A 537 -10.44 -20.93 -1.54
N THR A 538 -11.43 -20.42 -2.28
CA THR A 538 -12.75 -20.08 -1.74
C THR A 538 -13.87 -20.40 -2.72
N VAL A 539 -15.01 -20.85 -2.20
CA VAL A 539 -16.25 -21.07 -2.98
C VAL A 539 -17.35 -20.21 -2.38
N TYR A 540 -18.15 -19.57 -3.24
CA TYR A 540 -19.40 -18.91 -2.85
C TYR A 540 -20.59 -19.57 -3.53
N ILE A 541 -21.67 -19.77 -2.77
CA ILE A 541 -23.00 -20.09 -3.28
C ILE A 541 -23.89 -18.86 -3.10
N ILE A 542 -24.57 -18.45 -4.17
CA ILE A 542 -25.26 -17.16 -4.24
C ILE A 542 -26.74 -17.38 -4.47
N GLU A 543 -27.55 -16.71 -3.67
CA GLU A 543 -29.00 -16.64 -3.83
C GLU A 543 -29.45 -15.19 -3.89
N TYR A 544 -30.60 -14.96 -4.53
CA TYR A 544 -31.19 -13.63 -4.71
C TYR A 544 -32.57 -13.58 -4.05
N PRO A 545 -32.64 -13.48 -2.71
CA PRO A 545 -33.90 -13.54 -1.97
C PRO A 545 -34.76 -12.29 -2.15
N ASP A 546 -36.07 -12.41 -1.98
CA ASP A 546 -36.93 -11.24 -1.79
C ASP A 546 -36.75 -10.62 -0.40
N ASP A 547 -37.30 -9.41 -0.20
CA ASP A 547 -37.22 -8.69 1.07
C ASP A 547 -37.82 -9.47 2.24
N GLU A 548 -38.86 -10.29 2.02
CA GLU A 548 -39.52 -11.02 3.09
C GLU A 548 -38.66 -12.18 3.60
N LYS A 549 -37.95 -12.88 2.71
CA LYS A 549 -36.94 -13.86 3.08
C LYS A 549 -35.81 -13.21 3.88
N VAL A 550 -35.31 -12.06 3.44
CA VAL A 550 -34.25 -11.32 4.16
C VAL A 550 -34.74 -10.93 5.56
N LYS A 551 -35.94 -10.32 5.68
CA LYS A 551 -36.56 -9.99 6.98
C LYS A 551 -36.75 -11.22 7.87
N ALA A 552 -37.15 -12.36 7.30
CA ALA A 552 -37.34 -13.59 8.06
C ALA A 552 -36.02 -14.08 8.69
N VAL A 553 -34.90 -14.00 7.95
CA VAL A 553 -33.56 -14.32 8.47
C VAL A 553 -33.19 -13.36 9.62
N ILE A 554 -33.43 -12.06 9.45
CA ILE A 554 -33.12 -11.08 10.50
C ILE A 554 -33.98 -11.32 11.74
N ARG A 555 -35.29 -11.59 11.61
CA ARG A 555 -36.17 -11.90 12.76
C ARG A 555 -35.74 -13.17 13.49
N LYS A 556 -35.27 -14.17 12.73
CA LYS A 556 -34.73 -15.41 13.30
C LYS A 556 -33.46 -15.14 14.11
N ALA A 557 -32.57 -14.27 13.61
CA ALA A 557 -31.35 -13.90 14.31
C ALA A 557 -31.62 -12.93 15.49
N PHE A 558 -32.48 -11.94 15.29
CA PHE A 558 -32.79 -10.84 16.20
C PHE A 558 -34.31 -10.78 16.39
N SER A 559 -34.81 -11.33 17.50
CA SER A 559 -36.24 -11.56 17.77
C SER A 559 -37.16 -10.31 17.75
N ASN A 560 -36.60 -9.11 17.61
CA ASN A 560 -37.29 -7.82 17.64
C ASN A 560 -37.02 -6.95 16.37
N TYR A 561 -36.95 -7.55 15.16
CA TYR A 561 -36.78 -6.83 13.89
C TYR A 561 -38.07 -6.62 13.10
#